data_AF-A0A534RK88-F1
#
_entry.id   AF-A0A534RK88-F1
#
_cell.length_a   1.000
_cell.length_b   1.000
_cell.length_c   1.000
_cell.angle_alpha   90.00
_cell.angle_beta   90.00
_cell.angle_gamma   90.00
#
_symmetry.space_group_name_H-M   'P 1'
#
loop_
_entity.id
_entity.type
_entity.pdbx_description
1 polymer ?
#
loop_
_entity_poly.entity_id
_entity_poly.type
_entity_poly.pdbx_seq_one_letter_code
_entity_poly.pdbx_strand_id
1 'polypeptide(L)'
;MNGAPFVWPALDATPYVDAGPFREAVKAWREQGARPARSLPSARTPAALYLAADFAYLEAAAGSGNYLAAVTGYERALREVPDFEDASRGRFMLGQANLLLGFGPEAGAAFADLLRMDPKSRFAGDARIGQAAALRVRHRPAEARRLLDAVLAQASGPLLCRARGEEVAEARATGAPGDAVAVYRRLAAACPDALDDPVVRADDAQALAAAGDRDAARALLAAAP
;
A
#
# COMPACT_ATOMS: atom_id res chain seq x y z
N MET A 1 -8.69 -7.97 -5.84
CA MET A 1 -8.25 -7.35 -4.57
C MET A 1 -8.71 -5.90 -4.60
N ASN A 2 -9.35 -5.41 -3.54
CA ASN A 2 -10.01 -4.09 -3.50
C ASN A 2 -9.02 -2.91 -3.42
N GLY A 3 -8.00 -2.86 -4.28
CA GLY A 3 -7.01 -1.77 -4.33
C GLY A 3 -6.03 -1.73 -3.14
N ALA A 4 -6.17 -2.60 -2.13
CA ALA A 4 -5.24 -2.67 -1.00
C ALA A 4 -3.84 -3.10 -1.46
N PRO A 5 -2.78 -2.31 -1.19
CA PRO A 5 -1.44 -2.62 -1.64
C PRO A 5 -0.91 -3.85 -0.89
N PHE A 6 -0.60 -4.92 -1.61
CA PHE A 6 0.04 -6.11 -1.04
C PHE A 6 1.36 -6.39 -1.76
N VAL A 7 2.45 -6.47 -1.00
CA VAL A 7 3.74 -6.87 -1.54
C VAL A 7 3.88 -8.37 -1.38
N TRP A 8 3.90 -9.12 -2.48
CA TRP A 8 4.10 -10.56 -2.42
C TRP A 8 5.51 -10.92 -1.87
N PRO A 9 5.62 -11.84 -0.90
CA PRO A 9 6.91 -12.38 -0.49
C PRO A 9 7.48 -13.32 -1.57
N ALA A 10 8.80 -13.49 -1.59
CA ALA A 10 9.46 -14.45 -2.46
C ALA A 10 9.32 -15.87 -1.86
N LEU A 11 8.17 -16.51 -2.04
CA LEU A 11 7.81 -17.78 -1.38
C LEU A 11 8.78 -18.94 -1.67
N ASP A 12 9.53 -18.88 -2.78
CA ASP A 12 10.53 -19.89 -3.15
C ASP A 12 11.92 -19.59 -2.60
N ALA A 13 12.13 -18.43 -1.97
CA ALA A 13 13.39 -18.07 -1.35
C ALA A 13 13.59 -18.82 -0.03
N THR A 14 14.86 -19.04 0.32
CA THR A 14 15.30 -19.74 1.55
C THR A 14 14.54 -19.37 2.83
N PRO A 15 14.23 -18.09 3.15
CA PRO A 15 13.55 -17.79 4.40
C PRO A 15 12.12 -18.34 4.50
N TYR A 16 11.50 -18.80 3.39
CA TYR A 16 10.10 -19.25 3.38
C TYR A 16 9.89 -20.74 3.10
N VAL A 17 10.94 -21.50 2.75
CA VAL A 17 10.81 -22.91 2.34
C VAL A 17 10.15 -23.79 3.41
N ASP A 18 10.38 -23.48 4.69
CA ASP A 18 9.86 -24.25 5.83
C ASP A 18 8.57 -23.65 6.44
N ALA A 19 7.91 -22.70 5.77
CA ALA A 19 6.66 -22.12 6.26
C ALA A 19 5.43 -23.03 6.07
N GLY A 20 5.63 -24.20 5.43
CA GLY A 20 4.67 -25.30 5.37
C GLY A 20 3.28 -24.85 4.90
N PRO A 21 2.20 -25.11 5.67
CA PRO A 21 0.83 -24.79 5.26
C PRO A 21 0.58 -23.31 4.93
N PHE A 22 1.31 -22.38 5.56
CA PHE A 22 1.16 -20.95 5.28
C PHE A 22 1.75 -20.56 3.93
N ARG A 23 2.89 -21.16 3.52
CA ARG A 23 3.45 -20.97 2.18
C ARG A 23 2.46 -21.41 1.11
N GLU A 24 1.91 -22.61 1.25
CA GLU A 24 0.92 -23.14 0.31
C GLU A 24 -0.34 -22.28 0.27
N ALA A 25 -0.78 -21.75 1.42
CA ALA A 25 -1.95 -20.88 1.50
C ALA A 25 -1.73 -19.54 0.78
N VAL A 26 -0.61 -18.85 1.03
CA VAL A 26 -0.30 -17.58 0.36
C VAL A 26 -0.03 -17.80 -1.12
N LYS A 27 0.61 -18.92 -1.51
CA LYS A 27 0.78 -19.31 -2.91
C LYS A 27 -0.56 -19.52 -3.61
N ALA A 28 -1.46 -20.31 -3.02
CA ALA A 28 -2.78 -20.55 -3.57
C ALA A 28 -3.57 -19.24 -3.71
N TRP A 29 -3.44 -18.32 -2.76
CA TRP A 29 -4.05 -16.99 -2.87
C TRP A 29 -3.51 -16.21 -4.07
N ARG A 30 -2.19 -16.25 -4.30
CA ARG A 30 -1.56 -15.57 -5.44
C ARG A 30 -2.05 -16.10 -6.78
N GLU A 31 -2.23 -17.41 -6.87
CA GLU A 31 -2.56 -18.10 -8.12
C GLU A 31 -4.07 -18.12 -8.40
N GLN A 32 -4.90 -18.25 -7.37
CA GLN A 32 -6.33 -18.52 -7.48
C GLN A 32 -7.20 -17.37 -6.98
N GLY A 33 -6.61 -16.41 -6.25
CA GLY A 33 -7.33 -15.25 -5.71
C GLY A 33 -8.33 -15.59 -4.59
N ALA A 34 -8.28 -16.80 -4.03
CA ALA A 34 -9.26 -17.29 -3.07
C ALA A 34 -8.61 -17.82 -1.79
N ARG A 35 -9.36 -17.71 -0.69
CA ARG A 35 -9.01 -18.29 0.60
C ARG A 35 -9.00 -19.82 0.51
N PRO A 36 -7.97 -20.52 1.00
CA PRO A 36 -7.99 -21.98 1.11
C PRO A 36 -9.13 -22.43 2.05
N ALA A 37 -9.86 -23.47 1.65
CA ALA A 37 -10.99 -24.00 2.41
C ALA A 37 -10.61 -24.67 3.75
N ARG A 38 -9.32 -25.00 3.93
CA ARG A 38 -8.81 -25.66 5.14
C ARG A 38 -8.40 -24.64 6.20
N SER A 39 -8.63 -24.99 7.47
CA SER A 39 -8.07 -24.25 8.60
C SER A 39 -6.55 -24.36 8.62
N LEU A 40 -5.87 -23.25 8.89
CA LEU A 40 -4.41 -23.21 9.02
C LEU A 40 -4.00 -23.50 10.47
N PRO A 41 -2.89 -24.22 10.69
CA PRO A 41 -2.38 -24.47 12.03
C PRO A 41 -1.83 -23.18 12.64
N SER A 42 -1.53 -23.20 13.94
CA SER A 42 -0.81 -22.09 14.58
C SER A 42 0.59 -21.92 13.97
N ALA A 43 0.96 -20.68 13.63
CA ALA A 43 2.31 -20.34 13.19
C ALA A 43 3.33 -20.52 14.32
N ARG A 44 4.35 -21.35 14.07
CA ARG A 44 5.42 -21.68 15.05
C ARG A 44 6.84 -21.45 14.53
N THR A 45 7.04 -21.37 13.22
CA THR A 45 8.34 -21.05 12.62
C THR A 45 8.41 -19.56 12.30
N PRO A 46 9.61 -18.95 12.24
CA PRO A 46 9.78 -17.57 11.80
C PRO A 46 9.02 -17.25 10.51
N ALA A 47 9.24 -18.07 9.49
CA ALA A 47 8.60 -17.93 8.19
C ALA A 47 7.06 -18.00 8.28
N ALA A 48 6.53 -18.94 9.07
CA ALA A 48 5.09 -19.08 9.28
C ALA A 48 4.49 -17.87 10.03
N LEU A 49 5.23 -17.21 10.93
CA LEU A 49 4.74 -16.01 11.61
C LEU A 49 4.47 -14.87 10.62
N TYR A 50 5.42 -14.59 9.73
CA TYR A 50 5.26 -13.56 8.71
C TYR A 50 4.17 -13.94 7.69
N LEU A 51 4.14 -15.19 7.22
CA LEU A 51 3.11 -15.62 6.27
C LEU A 51 1.70 -15.72 6.90
N ALA A 52 1.60 -15.93 8.21
CA ALA A 52 0.30 -15.85 8.91
C ALA A 52 -0.24 -14.42 8.92
N ALA A 53 0.63 -13.43 9.11
CA ALA A 53 0.26 -12.01 9.01
C ALA A 53 -0.12 -11.63 7.56
N ASP A 54 0.62 -12.14 6.58
CA ASP A 54 0.28 -12.01 5.15
C ASP A 54 -1.09 -12.58 4.83
N PHE A 55 -1.37 -13.79 5.33
CA PHE A 55 -2.63 -14.46 5.11
C PHE A 55 -3.80 -13.65 5.71
N ALA A 56 -3.65 -13.17 6.95
CA ALA A 56 -4.66 -12.31 7.58
C ALA A 56 -4.88 -10.99 6.81
N TYR A 57 -3.82 -10.41 6.24
CA TYR A 57 -3.93 -9.22 5.38
C TYR A 57 -4.74 -9.52 4.12
N LEU A 58 -4.46 -10.65 3.46
CA LEU A 58 -5.16 -11.07 2.25
C LEU A 58 -6.63 -11.37 2.53
N GLU A 59 -6.96 -12.01 3.67
CA GLU A 59 -8.35 -12.21 4.12
C GLU A 59 -9.09 -10.89 4.28
N ALA A 60 -8.46 -9.90 4.92
CA ALA A 60 -9.02 -8.55 5.08
C ALA A 60 -9.22 -7.86 3.71
N ALA A 61 -8.23 -7.94 2.82
CA ALA A 61 -8.30 -7.35 1.48
C ALA A 61 -9.37 -7.96 0.57
N ALA A 62 -9.75 -9.22 0.83
CA ALA A 62 -10.87 -9.90 0.17
C ALA A 62 -12.21 -9.72 0.89
N GLY A 63 -12.28 -8.95 1.98
CA GLY A 63 -13.51 -8.67 2.73
C GLY A 63 -13.98 -9.81 3.65
N SER A 64 -13.12 -10.81 3.89
CA SER A 64 -13.42 -11.96 4.77
C SER A 64 -12.69 -11.92 6.11
N GLY A 65 -11.96 -10.83 6.37
CA GLY A 65 -11.19 -10.60 7.59
C GLY A 65 -11.11 -9.13 7.94
N ASN A 66 -10.23 -8.79 8.88
CA ASN A 66 -9.99 -7.44 9.38
C ASN A 66 -8.48 -7.18 9.46
N TYR A 67 -8.04 -6.01 9.02
CA TYR A 67 -6.64 -5.60 9.06
C TYR A 67 -6.04 -5.59 10.47
N LEU A 68 -6.83 -5.53 11.55
CA LEU A 68 -6.30 -5.69 12.92
C LEU A 68 -5.62 -7.06 13.13
N ALA A 69 -6.12 -8.13 12.50
CA ALA A 69 -5.49 -9.45 12.60
C ALA A 69 -4.12 -9.46 11.90
N ALA A 70 -4.00 -8.76 10.78
CA ALA A 70 -2.73 -8.57 10.09
C ALA A 70 -1.74 -7.74 10.93
N VAL A 71 -2.21 -6.63 11.52
CA VAL A 71 -1.41 -5.80 12.45
C VAL A 71 -0.87 -6.65 13.59
N THR A 72 -1.77 -7.37 14.29
CA THR A 72 -1.40 -8.26 15.40
C THR A 72 -0.38 -9.31 14.97
N GLY A 73 -0.58 -9.89 13.78
CA GLY A 73 0.32 -10.88 13.20
C GLY A 73 1.72 -10.33 12.92
N TYR A 74 1.83 -9.17 12.27
CA TYR A 74 3.11 -8.55 11.97
C TYR A 74 3.83 -8.06 13.24
N GLU A 75 3.11 -7.45 14.19
CA GLU A 75 3.69 -7.06 15.48
C GLU A 75 4.27 -8.27 16.22
N ARG A 76 3.53 -9.37 16.22
CA ARG A 76 4.01 -10.64 16.80
C ARG A 76 5.25 -11.14 16.08
N ALA A 77 5.24 -11.20 14.75
CA ALA A 77 6.36 -11.68 13.95
C ALA A 77 7.62 -10.83 14.15
N LEU A 78 7.49 -9.50 14.18
CA LEU A 78 8.58 -8.55 14.39
C LEU A 78 9.10 -8.56 15.83
N ARG A 79 8.25 -8.86 16.82
CA ARG A 79 8.66 -9.02 18.22
C ARG A 79 9.39 -10.34 18.47
N GLU A 80 8.89 -11.44 17.89
CA GLU A 80 9.45 -12.78 18.11
C GLU A 80 10.67 -13.06 17.24
N VAL A 81 10.73 -12.51 16.02
CA VAL A 81 11.83 -12.69 15.08
C VAL A 81 12.16 -11.37 14.36
N PRO A 82 12.76 -10.40 15.08
CA PRO A 82 13.04 -9.06 14.56
C PRO A 82 14.06 -9.05 13.40
N ASP A 83 14.95 -10.04 13.37
CA ASP A 83 16.06 -10.17 12.42
C ASP A 83 15.76 -11.16 11.28
N PHE A 84 14.48 -11.51 11.08
CA PHE A 84 14.08 -12.32 9.94
C PHE A 84 14.49 -11.62 8.63
N GLU A 85 14.98 -12.37 7.65
CA GLU A 85 15.58 -11.81 6.43
C GLU A 85 14.63 -10.85 5.68
N ASP A 86 13.32 -11.14 5.69
CA ASP A 86 12.30 -10.28 5.06
C ASP A 86 11.55 -9.38 6.07
N ALA A 87 12.15 -9.10 7.24
CA ALA A 87 11.53 -8.28 8.27
C ALA A 87 11.24 -6.84 7.80
N SER A 88 12.04 -6.30 6.88
CA SER A 88 11.76 -4.99 6.25
C SER A 88 10.42 -5.00 5.50
N ARG A 89 10.08 -6.08 4.80
CA ARG A 89 8.75 -6.25 4.20
C ARG A 89 7.67 -6.31 5.26
N GLY A 90 7.88 -7.05 6.36
CA GLY A 90 6.93 -7.12 7.46
C GLY A 90 6.63 -5.74 8.08
N ARG A 91 7.65 -4.91 8.31
CA ARG A 91 7.48 -3.53 8.78
C ARG A 91 6.72 -2.67 7.79
N PHE A 92 7.01 -2.82 6.49
CA PHE A 92 6.28 -2.13 5.44
C PHE A 92 4.79 -2.52 5.46
N MET A 93 4.49 -3.81 5.47
CA MET A 93 3.12 -4.31 5.46
C MET A 93 2.35 -3.98 6.75
N LEU A 94 3.02 -3.93 7.90
CA LEU A 94 2.46 -3.42 9.15
C LEU A 94 2.02 -1.95 9.00
N GLY A 95 2.86 -1.12 8.38
CA GLY A 95 2.51 0.27 8.07
C GLY A 95 1.29 0.38 7.16
N GLN A 96 1.23 -0.43 6.09
CA GLN A 96 0.09 -0.47 5.16
C GLN A 96 -1.20 -0.91 5.86
N ALA A 97 -1.15 -1.94 6.71
CA ALA A 97 -2.31 -2.42 7.45
C ALA A 97 -2.85 -1.35 8.42
N ASN A 98 -1.96 -0.61 9.08
CA ASN A 98 -2.34 0.51 9.94
C ASN A 98 -2.93 1.69 9.15
N LEU A 99 -2.42 2.01 7.95
CA LEU A 99 -3.04 3.02 7.08
C LEU A 99 -4.48 2.65 6.70
N LEU A 100 -4.73 1.38 6.38
CA LEU A 100 -6.06 0.88 6.02
C LEU A 100 -7.05 0.91 7.19
N LEU A 101 -6.54 0.92 8.43
CA LEU A 101 -7.32 1.12 9.65
C LEU A 101 -7.49 2.59 10.04
N GLY A 102 -6.81 3.52 9.35
CA GLY A 102 -6.76 4.94 9.72
C GLY A 102 -5.84 5.23 10.92
N PHE A 103 -5.01 4.27 11.33
CA PHE A 103 -4.08 4.38 12.45
C PHE A 103 -2.79 5.09 12.02
N GLY A 104 -2.92 6.39 11.75
CA GLY A 104 -1.82 7.21 11.23
C GLY A 104 -0.56 7.23 12.11
N PRO A 105 -0.64 7.39 13.44
CA PRO A 105 0.54 7.33 14.31
C PRO A 105 1.30 5.99 14.21
N GLU A 106 0.57 4.88 14.27
CA GLU A 106 1.10 3.52 14.23
C GLU A 106 1.69 3.18 12.86
N ALA A 107 1.00 3.59 11.79
CA ALA A 107 1.51 3.48 10.42
C ALA A 107 2.84 4.23 10.27
N GLY A 108 2.89 5.48 10.72
CA GLY A 108 4.10 6.30 10.68
C GLY A 108 5.26 5.69 11.46
N ALA A 109 4.97 5.10 12.62
CA ALA A 109 5.96 4.40 13.45
C ALA A 109 6.53 3.17 12.74
N ALA A 110 5.69 2.34 12.11
CA ALA A 110 6.13 1.16 11.38
C ALA A 110 7.04 1.51 10.18
N PHE A 111 6.69 2.55 9.41
CA PHE A 111 7.55 3.02 8.31
C PHE A 111 8.85 3.66 8.81
N ALA A 112 8.79 4.42 9.91
CA ALA A 112 10.00 4.98 10.54
C ALA A 112 10.92 3.87 11.04
N ASP A 113 10.36 2.80 11.62
CA ASP A 113 11.13 1.65 12.09
C ASP A 113 11.84 0.93 10.93
N LEU A 114 11.15 0.74 9.80
CA LEU A 114 11.77 0.21 8.57
C LEU A 114 12.98 1.05 8.16
N LEU A 115 12.81 2.37 8.04
CA LEU A 115 13.86 3.27 7.60
C LEU A 115 15.04 3.34 8.59
N ARG A 116 14.78 3.14 9.87
CA ARG A 116 15.79 3.10 10.93
C ARG A 116 16.60 1.79 10.89
N MET A 117 15.92 0.67 10.66
CA MET A 117 16.55 -0.66 10.70
C MET A 117 17.22 -1.05 9.38
N ASP A 118 16.63 -0.64 8.25
CA ASP A 118 17.13 -0.95 6.92
C ASP A 118 16.95 0.27 6.00
N PRO A 119 17.78 1.33 6.16
CA PRO A 119 17.67 2.55 5.38
C PRO A 119 17.92 2.35 3.88
N LYS A 120 18.55 1.24 3.50
CA LYS A 120 18.85 0.84 2.11
C LYS A 120 17.86 -0.20 1.57
N SER A 121 16.82 -0.53 2.35
CA SER A 121 15.80 -1.48 1.93
C SER A 121 15.23 -1.11 0.57
N ARG A 122 14.87 -2.12 -0.23
CA ARG A 122 14.07 -1.89 -1.45
C ARG A 122 12.75 -1.17 -1.18
N PHE A 123 12.26 -1.23 0.06
CA PHE A 123 11.04 -0.58 0.53
C PHE A 123 11.26 0.84 1.08
N ALA A 124 12.49 1.34 1.16
CA ALA A 124 12.76 2.63 1.80
C ALA A 124 12.08 3.80 1.08
N GLY A 125 11.98 3.78 -0.26
CA GLY A 125 11.21 4.77 -1.01
C GLY A 125 9.72 4.72 -0.66
N ASP A 126 9.15 3.53 -0.66
CA ASP A 126 7.73 3.30 -0.34
C ASP A 126 7.38 3.63 1.11
N ALA A 127 8.28 3.34 2.04
CA ALA A 127 8.12 3.71 3.45
C ALA A 127 8.06 5.24 3.64
N ARG A 128 8.83 6.01 2.87
CA ARG A 128 8.76 7.48 2.91
C ARG A 128 7.43 8.00 2.35
N ILE A 129 6.90 7.37 1.29
CA ILE A 129 5.54 7.65 0.81
C ILE A 129 4.52 7.31 1.91
N GLY A 130 4.67 6.15 2.57
CA GLY A 130 3.84 5.74 3.69
C GLY A 130 3.86 6.70 4.87
N GLN A 131 4.99 7.35 5.16
CA GLN A 131 5.08 8.40 6.19
C GLN A 131 4.29 9.66 5.80
N ALA A 132 4.31 10.05 4.51
CA ALA A 132 3.45 11.13 4.02
C ALA A 132 1.97 10.75 4.14
N ALA A 133 1.61 9.53 3.73
CA ALA A 133 0.25 8.99 3.87
C ALA A 133 -0.23 8.96 5.33
N ALA A 134 0.63 8.56 6.26
CA ALA A 134 0.35 8.56 7.68
C ALA A 134 0.08 9.98 8.22
N LEU A 135 0.81 10.99 7.74
CA LEU A 135 0.57 12.39 8.07
C LEU A 135 -0.74 12.92 7.45
N ARG A 136 -1.06 12.50 6.22
CA ARG A 136 -2.34 12.82 5.58
C ARG A 136 -3.53 12.26 6.38
N VAL A 137 -3.46 11.00 6.78
CA VAL A 137 -4.48 10.36 7.65
C VAL A 137 -4.64 11.10 8.99
N ARG A 138 -3.56 11.72 9.48
CA ARG A 138 -3.57 12.56 10.70
C ARG A 138 -4.00 14.01 10.44
N HIS A 139 -4.50 14.34 9.26
CA HIS A 139 -4.87 15.69 8.84
C HIS A 139 -3.72 16.71 8.99
N ARG A 140 -2.49 16.31 8.64
CA ARG A 140 -1.29 17.18 8.65
C ARG A 140 -0.77 17.42 7.22
N PRO A 141 -1.56 18.07 6.34
CA PRO A 141 -1.27 18.12 4.90
C PRO A 141 0.03 18.85 4.56
N ALA A 142 0.39 19.91 5.30
CA ALA A 142 1.64 20.64 5.04
C ALA A 142 2.89 19.79 5.31
N GLU A 143 2.84 18.89 6.30
CA GLU A 143 3.97 18.02 6.62
C GLU A 143 4.01 16.79 5.73
N ALA A 144 2.84 16.22 5.41
CA ALA A 144 2.71 15.17 4.42
C ALA A 144 3.32 15.62 3.09
N ARG A 145 2.94 16.82 2.63
CA ARG A 145 3.42 17.40 1.38
C ARG A 145 4.94 17.57 1.34
N ARG A 146 5.53 18.10 2.42
CA ARG A 146 7.00 18.28 2.51
C ARG A 146 7.75 16.95 2.38
N LEU A 147 7.26 15.89 3.03
CA LEU A 147 7.86 14.57 2.90
C LEU A 147 7.69 14.01 1.49
N LEU A 148 6.50 14.16 0.91
CA LEU A 148 6.20 13.67 -0.43
C LEU A 148 7.04 14.40 -1.50
N ASP A 149 7.21 15.71 -1.39
CA ASP A 149 8.05 16.50 -2.31
C ASP A 149 9.51 16.01 -2.31
N ALA A 150 10.06 15.64 -1.14
CA ALA A 150 11.40 15.09 -1.04
C ALA A 150 11.54 13.71 -1.73
N VAL A 151 10.48 12.91 -1.72
CA VAL A 151 10.41 11.64 -2.48
C VAL A 151 10.30 11.93 -3.97
N LEU A 152 9.36 12.79 -4.38
CA LEU A 152 9.11 13.15 -5.79
C LEU A 152 10.35 13.73 -6.48
N ALA A 153 11.19 14.47 -5.77
CA ALA A 153 12.43 15.02 -6.31
C ALA A 153 13.45 13.97 -6.76
N GLN A 154 13.35 12.74 -6.24
CA GLN A 154 14.32 11.65 -6.48
C GLN A 154 13.68 10.41 -7.11
N ALA A 155 12.35 10.32 -7.12
CA ALA A 155 11.63 9.15 -7.57
C ALA A 155 11.65 9.00 -9.10
N SER A 156 11.72 7.76 -9.56
CA SER A 156 11.61 7.39 -10.97
C SER A 156 10.85 6.07 -11.12
N GLY A 157 10.37 5.79 -12.34
CA GLY A 157 9.68 4.54 -12.67
C GLY A 157 8.52 4.21 -11.71
N PRO A 158 8.42 2.95 -11.23
CA PRO A 158 7.32 2.54 -10.36
C PRO A 158 7.19 3.34 -9.05
N LEU A 159 8.30 3.84 -8.50
CA LEU A 159 8.27 4.64 -7.27
C LEU A 159 7.65 6.02 -7.54
N LEU A 160 8.01 6.65 -8.65
CA LEU A 160 7.41 7.93 -9.06
C LEU A 160 5.90 7.76 -9.23
N CYS A 161 5.49 6.63 -9.80
CA CYS A 161 4.08 6.34 -10.00
C CYS A 161 3.30 6.30 -8.67
N ARG A 162 3.81 5.56 -7.68
CA ARG A 162 3.19 5.48 -6.35
C ARG A 162 3.24 6.81 -5.60
N ALA A 163 4.31 7.59 -5.75
CA ALA A 163 4.40 8.92 -5.15
C ALA A 163 3.38 9.89 -5.75
N ARG A 164 3.13 9.84 -7.07
CA ARG A 164 2.05 10.61 -7.72
C ARG A 164 0.66 10.15 -7.29
N GLY A 165 0.48 8.85 -7.03
CA GLY A 165 -0.76 8.34 -6.44
C GLY A 165 -1.04 8.93 -5.05
N GLU A 166 -0.02 9.03 -4.20
CA GLU A 166 -0.15 9.71 -2.90
C GLU A 166 -0.38 11.23 -3.05
N GLU A 167 0.20 11.87 -4.08
CA GLU A 167 -0.06 13.28 -4.40
C GLU A 167 -1.56 13.51 -4.71
N VAL A 168 -2.18 12.60 -5.48
CA VAL A 168 -3.63 12.61 -5.74
C VAL A 168 -4.40 12.44 -4.44
N ALA A 169 -3.99 11.50 -3.57
CA ALA A 169 -4.65 11.26 -2.30
C ALA A 169 -4.60 12.49 -1.37
N GLU A 170 -3.49 13.24 -1.35
CA GLU A 170 -3.37 14.52 -0.64
C GLU A 170 -4.33 15.58 -1.20
N ALA A 171 -4.34 15.78 -2.52
CA ALA A 171 -5.20 16.78 -3.16
C ALA A 171 -6.70 16.49 -2.92
N ARG A 172 -7.09 15.21 -2.94
CA ARG A 172 -8.44 14.78 -2.58
C ARG A 172 -8.77 15.06 -1.12
N ALA A 173 -7.83 14.84 -0.20
CA ALA A 173 -8.05 15.06 1.23
C ALA A 173 -8.21 16.54 1.59
N THR A 174 -7.60 17.47 0.83
CA THR A 174 -7.73 18.92 1.07
C THR A 174 -8.94 19.55 0.37
N GLY A 175 -9.56 18.86 -0.59
CA GLY A 175 -10.81 19.32 -1.23
C GLY A 175 -10.65 20.53 -2.15
N ALA A 176 -9.45 20.76 -2.70
CA ALA A 176 -9.18 21.84 -3.65
C ALA A 176 -9.29 21.33 -5.12
N PRO A 177 -10.44 21.50 -5.80
CA PRO A 177 -10.70 20.83 -7.08
C PRO A 177 -9.79 21.30 -8.23
N GLY A 178 -9.35 22.56 -8.23
CA GLY A 178 -8.43 23.09 -9.24
C GLY A 178 -7.02 22.48 -9.16
N ASP A 179 -6.53 22.24 -7.95
CA ASP A 179 -5.24 21.58 -7.72
C ASP A 179 -5.29 20.10 -8.10
N ALA A 180 -6.44 19.45 -7.89
CA ALA A 180 -6.64 18.03 -8.21
C ALA A 180 -6.41 17.72 -9.70
N VAL A 181 -6.95 18.53 -10.63
CA VAL A 181 -6.77 18.32 -12.08
C VAL A 181 -5.28 18.34 -12.46
N ALA A 182 -4.51 19.30 -11.92
CA ALA A 182 -3.09 19.39 -12.20
C ALA A 182 -2.31 18.17 -11.67
N VAL A 183 -2.74 17.63 -10.53
CA VAL A 183 -2.14 16.44 -9.92
C VAL A 183 -2.48 15.17 -10.72
N TYR A 184 -3.73 14.98 -11.15
CA TYR A 184 -4.12 13.85 -12.01
C TYR A 184 -3.36 13.84 -13.34
N ARG A 185 -3.15 15.01 -13.97
CA ARG A 185 -2.30 15.11 -15.18
C ARG A 185 -0.87 14.65 -14.93
N ARG A 186 -0.28 14.99 -13.77
CA ARG A 186 1.06 14.52 -13.38
C ARG A 186 1.09 13.02 -13.11
N LEU A 187 0.01 12.47 -12.53
CA LEU A 187 -0.15 11.03 -12.36
C LEU A 187 -0.19 10.33 -13.72
N ALA A 188 -1.07 10.74 -14.63
CA ALA A 188 -1.20 10.13 -15.96
C ALA A 188 0.10 10.22 -16.78
N ALA A 189 0.84 11.33 -16.66
CA ALA A 189 2.14 11.47 -17.32
C ALA A 189 3.22 10.52 -16.76
N ALA A 190 3.18 10.21 -15.45
CA ALA A 190 4.11 9.29 -14.81
C ALA A 190 3.66 7.81 -14.87
N CYS A 191 2.36 7.59 -15.00
CA CYS A 191 1.67 6.30 -15.01
C CYS A 191 0.56 6.33 -16.06
N PRO A 192 0.88 6.09 -17.35
CA PRO A 192 -0.13 6.10 -18.39
C PRO A 192 -1.31 5.16 -18.08
N ASP A 193 -0.99 3.99 -17.55
CA ASP A 193 -1.97 2.94 -17.21
C ASP A 193 -2.77 3.25 -15.92
N ALA A 194 -2.45 4.32 -15.17
CA ALA A 194 -3.19 4.65 -13.95
C ALA A 194 -4.67 5.00 -14.25
N LEU A 195 -4.95 5.51 -15.44
CA LEU A 195 -6.31 5.82 -15.88
C LEU A 195 -7.06 4.58 -16.40
N ASP A 196 -6.44 3.40 -16.44
CA ASP A 196 -7.13 2.14 -16.73
C ASP A 196 -8.00 1.69 -15.54
N ASP A 197 -7.62 2.10 -14.32
CA ASP A 197 -8.45 1.91 -13.13
C ASP A 197 -9.71 2.79 -13.23
N PRO A 198 -10.91 2.19 -13.29
CA PRO A 198 -12.16 2.94 -13.42
C PRO A 198 -12.41 3.89 -12.24
N VAL A 199 -11.89 3.60 -11.05
CA VAL A 199 -12.02 4.47 -9.88
C VAL A 199 -11.18 5.73 -10.07
N VAL A 200 -9.91 5.57 -10.44
CA VAL A 200 -9.00 6.70 -10.69
C VAL A 200 -9.53 7.58 -11.82
N ARG A 201 -10.01 6.96 -12.90
CA ARG A 201 -10.62 7.67 -14.04
C ARG A 201 -11.88 8.46 -13.64
N ALA A 202 -12.76 7.85 -12.85
CA ALA A 202 -13.98 8.50 -12.39
C ALA A 202 -13.68 9.70 -11.48
N ASP A 203 -12.68 9.56 -10.59
CA ASP A 203 -12.27 10.65 -9.71
C ASP A 203 -11.66 11.83 -10.49
N ASP A 204 -10.83 11.57 -11.51
CA ASP A 204 -10.27 12.62 -12.38
C ASP A 204 -11.38 13.33 -13.16
N ALA A 205 -12.33 12.57 -13.73
CA ALA A 205 -13.50 13.15 -14.39
C ALA A 205 -14.33 14.03 -13.43
N GLN A 206 -14.47 13.63 -12.17
CA GLN A 206 -15.12 14.43 -11.15
C GLN A 206 -14.33 15.73 -10.86
N ALA A 207 -13.00 15.65 -10.77
CA ALA A 207 -12.14 16.83 -10.60
C ALA A 207 -12.28 17.82 -11.78
N LEU A 208 -12.27 17.31 -13.02
CA LEU A 208 -12.49 18.10 -14.23
C LEU A 208 -13.86 18.79 -14.21
N ALA A 209 -14.92 18.06 -13.88
CA ALA A 209 -16.27 18.61 -13.79
C ALA A 209 -16.39 19.69 -12.70
N ALA A 210 -15.76 19.48 -11.54
CA ALA A 210 -15.72 20.45 -10.44
C ALA A 210 -14.91 21.72 -10.79
N ALA A 211 -13.88 21.58 -11.63
CA ALA A 211 -13.13 22.71 -12.19
C ALA A 211 -13.87 23.42 -13.36
N GLY A 212 -15.04 22.93 -13.76
CA GLY A 212 -15.88 23.50 -14.81
C GLY A 212 -15.68 22.89 -16.21
N ASP A 213 -14.72 21.98 -16.38
CA ASP A 213 -14.42 21.32 -17.65
C ASP A 213 -15.28 20.05 -17.85
N ARG A 214 -16.58 20.27 -18.03
CA ARG A 214 -17.57 19.19 -18.17
C ARG A 214 -17.44 18.39 -19.47
N ASP A 215 -16.79 18.96 -20.48
CA ASP A 215 -16.58 18.30 -21.76
C ASP A 215 -15.38 17.35 -21.68
N ALA A 216 -14.27 17.78 -21.07
CA ALA A 216 -13.15 16.89 -20.79
C ALA A 216 -13.54 15.75 -19.84
N ALA A 217 -14.34 16.04 -18.80
CA ALA A 217 -14.87 15.01 -17.90
C ALA A 217 -15.67 13.92 -18.65
N ARG A 218 -16.56 14.33 -19.57
CA ARG A 218 -17.35 13.39 -20.39
C ARG A 218 -16.49 12.60 -21.35
N ALA A 219 -15.53 13.25 -22.01
CA ALA A 219 -14.60 12.58 -22.91
C ALA A 219 -13.76 11.53 -22.18
N LEU A 220 -13.26 11.85 -20.98
CA LEU A 220 -12.47 10.93 -20.17
C LEU A 220 -13.28 9.68 -19.77
N LEU A 221 -14.53 9.83 -19.35
CA LEU A 221 -15.40 8.70 -19.02
C LEU A 221 -15.77 7.86 -20.24
N ALA A 222 -15.90 8.47 -21.41
CA ALA A 222 -16.23 7.79 -22.66
C ALA A 222 -15.05 7.02 -23.27
N ALA A 223 -13.82 7.39 -22.94
CA ALA A 223 -12.59 6.76 -23.43
C ALA A 223 -12.24 5.43 -22.73
N ALA A 224 -13.21 4.77 -22.08
CA ALA A 224 -12.98 3.50 -21.41
C ALA A 224 -12.52 2.43 -22.43
N PRO A 225 -11.49 1.62 -22.11
CA PRO A 225 -10.99 0.56 -22.98
C PRO A 225 -12.00 -0.55 -23.23
#